data_AF-A0A2G9G0M8-F1
#
_entry.id   AF-A0A2G9G0M8-F1
#
_cell.length_a   1.000
_cell.length_b   1.000
_cell.length_c   1.000
_cell.angle_alpha   90.00
_cell.angle_beta   90.00
_cell.angle_gamma   90.00
#
_symmetry.space_group_name_H-M   'P 1'
#
loop_
_entity.id
_entity.type
_entity.pdbx_description
1 polymer ?
#
loop_
_entity_poly.entity_id
_entity_poly.type
_entity_poly.pdbx_seq_one_letter_code
_entity_poly.pdbx_strand_id
1 'polypeptide(L)'
;MGTLNMLGLAKRIGARFLLTSTSEVYGEPLEQPQKETYWGNVNPIGVRSCYAEEKRKAETLAMDYRRGAGVDVDGLVALMEGDHVGAFNLGNPGEFTMLELAEVVKETIDPSAMIEFKPNTADDPHKRKLDISKAKELLNCEPKISLREGLPRMVSDFRNRILNEDEGKGNRWVQMT
;
A
#
# COMPACT_ATOMS: atom_id res chain seq x y z
N MET A 1 -12.94 -10.24 9.61
CA MET A 1 -12.87 -11.71 9.85
C MET A 1 -11.64 -12.35 9.23
N GLY A 2 -11.20 -11.95 8.03
CA GLY A 2 -10.02 -12.53 7.37
C GLY A 2 -8.73 -12.47 8.20
N THR A 3 -8.36 -11.31 8.72
CA THR A 3 -7.15 -11.14 9.55
C THR A 3 -7.14 -12.06 10.78
N LEU A 4 -8.27 -12.21 11.47
CA LEU A 4 -8.38 -13.08 12.64
C LEU A 4 -8.14 -14.55 12.29
N ASN A 5 -8.68 -15.01 11.17
CA ASN A 5 -8.50 -16.39 10.72
C ASN A 5 -7.03 -16.67 10.37
N MET A 6 -6.37 -15.74 9.69
CA MET A 6 -4.96 -15.89 9.32
C MET A 6 -4.03 -15.81 10.53
N LEU A 7 -4.31 -14.91 11.49
CA LEU A 7 -3.58 -14.87 12.77
C LEU A 7 -3.77 -16.15 13.58
N GLY A 8 -5.00 -16.70 13.61
CA GLY A 8 -5.30 -17.97 14.24
C GLY A 8 -4.56 -19.14 13.60
N LEU A 9 -4.46 -19.16 12.27
CA LEU A 9 -3.67 -20.14 11.53
C LEU A 9 -2.17 -19.99 11.83
N ALA A 10 -1.64 -18.77 11.74
CA ALA A 10 -0.24 -18.45 12.03
C ALA A 10 0.16 -18.92 13.43
N LYS A 11 -0.68 -18.66 14.43
CA LYS A 11 -0.52 -19.19 15.79
C LYS A 11 -0.45 -20.72 15.83
N ARG A 12 -1.37 -21.41 15.14
CA ARG A 12 -1.48 -22.88 15.18
C ARG A 12 -0.26 -23.58 14.57
N ILE A 13 0.31 -23.00 13.52
CA ILE A 13 1.42 -23.62 12.78
C ILE A 13 2.79 -23.00 13.12
N GLY A 14 2.84 -22.00 14.01
CA GLY A 14 4.06 -21.28 14.34
C GLY A 14 4.61 -20.43 13.19
N ALA A 15 3.74 -19.96 12.28
CA ALA A 15 4.15 -19.12 11.17
C ALA A 15 4.23 -17.64 11.56
N ARG A 16 5.14 -16.94 10.88
CA ARG A 16 5.26 -15.49 10.88
C ARG A 16 4.13 -14.87 10.06
N PHE A 17 3.60 -13.75 10.52
CA PHE A 17 2.45 -13.08 9.92
C PHE A 17 2.81 -11.67 9.47
N LEU A 18 2.52 -11.35 8.22
CA LEU A 18 2.72 -10.03 7.64
C LEU A 18 1.36 -9.37 7.38
N LEU A 19 1.14 -8.19 7.96
CA LEU A 19 -0.01 -7.34 7.63
C LEU A 19 0.39 -6.21 6.68
N THR A 20 -0.17 -6.22 5.47
CA THR A 20 -0.10 -5.05 4.57
C THR A 20 -1.20 -4.04 4.93
N SER A 21 -0.86 -3.11 5.82
CA SER A 21 -1.72 -1.99 6.19
C SER A 21 -1.70 -0.88 5.14
N THR A 22 -2.07 0.35 5.50
CA THR A 22 -2.25 1.47 4.57
C THR A 22 -2.07 2.81 5.28
N SER A 23 -1.66 3.85 4.56
CA SER A 23 -1.64 5.22 5.09
C SER A 23 -3.03 5.78 5.43
N GLU A 24 -4.12 5.15 4.97
CA GLU A 24 -5.50 5.53 5.35
C GLU A 24 -5.73 5.41 6.87
N VAL A 25 -4.93 4.61 7.59
CA VAL A 25 -5.02 4.53 9.06
C VAL A 25 -4.68 5.85 9.73
N TYR A 26 -3.96 6.75 9.05
CA TYR A 26 -3.67 8.10 9.54
C TYR A 26 -4.80 9.11 9.26
N GLY A 27 -5.74 8.78 8.37
CA GLY A 27 -6.92 9.62 8.06
C GLY A 27 -6.59 10.96 7.43
N GLU A 28 -7.16 12.03 8.01
CA GLU A 28 -6.87 13.43 7.70
C GLU A 28 -5.81 13.98 8.67
N PRO A 29 -4.52 13.83 8.35
CA PRO A 29 -3.45 14.07 9.31
C PRO A 29 -3.36 15.54 9.72
N LEU A 30 -3.22 15.75 11.02
CA LEU A 30 -2.96 17.07 11.62
C LEU A 30 -1.45 17.38 11.73
N GLU A 31 -0.59 16.39 11.43
CA GLU A 31 0.86 16.45 11.53
C GLU A 31 1.52 16.03 10.22
N GLN A 32 2.63 16.67 9.84
CA GLN A 32 3.41 16.34 8.65
C GLN A 32 4.92 16.42 8.92
N PRO A 33 5.73 15.43 8.48
CA PRO A 33 5.34 14.17 7.86
C PRO A 33 4.68 13.19 8.86
N GLN A 34 3.91 12.22 8.36
CA GLN A 34 3.27 11.21 9.20
C GLN A 34 4.28 10.12 9.59
N LYS A 35 4.60 10.04 10.88
CA LYS A 35 5.40 8.98 11.49
C LYS A 35 4.50 7.84 11.99
N GLU A 36 5.04 6.64 12.17
CA GLU A 36 4.33 5.49 12.70
C GLU A 36 3.82 5.67 14.13
N THR A 37 4.34 6.68 14.85
CA THR A 37 3.86 7.06 16.18
C THR A 37 2.56 7.88 16.15
N TYR A 38 2.18 8.43 15.00
CA TYR A 38 0.97 9.23 14.87
C TYR A 38 -0.28 8.35 14.92
N TRP A 39 -1.23 8.70 15.78
CA TRP A 39 -2.43 7.87 16.01
C TRP A 39 -3.47 7.93 14.90
N GLY A 40 -3.39 8.93 14.02
CA GLY A 40 -4.39 9.18 12.99
C GLY A 40 -5.56 10.04 13.45
N ASN A 41 -6.19 10.70 12.48
CA ASN A 41 -7.42 11.46 12.66
C ASN A 41 -8.44 10.95 11.63
N VAL A 42 -9.22 9.94 12.02
CA VAL A 42 -10.10 9.17 11.13
C VAL A 42 -11.55 9.34 11.57
N ASN A 43 -12.45 9.58 10.61
CA ASN A 43 -13.89 9.58 10.85
C ASN A 43 -14.43 8.13 10.83
N PRO A 44 -14.92 7.59 11.96
CA PRO A 44 -15.32 6.18 12.06
C PRO A 44 -16.65 5.86 11.34
N ILE A 45 -17.43 6.87 10.95
CA ILE A 45 -18.73 6.70 10.29
C ILE A 45 -18.79 7.32 8.88
N GLY A 46 -17.67 7.88 8.39
CA GLY A 46 -17.57 8.44 7.04
C GLY A 46 -17.63 7.35 5.96
N VAL A 47 -17.81 7.75 4.70
CA VAL A 47 -17.97 6.79 3.58
C VAL A 47 -16.76 5.88 3.35
N ARG A 48 -15.57 6.35 3.77
CA ARG A 48 -14.30 5.60 3.72
C ARG A 48 -14.00 4.80 4.99
N SER A 49 -14.85 4.91 6.03
CA SER A 49 -14.56 4.33 7.34
C SER A 49 -14.49 2.81 7.30
N CYS A 50 -15.26 2.16 6.42
CA CYS A 50 -15.23 0.71 6.27
C CYS A 50 -13.82 0.18 6.01
N TYR A 51 -13.05 0.86 5.17
CA TYR A 51 -11.67 0.48 4.84
C TYR A 51 -10.67 0.93 5.91
N ALA A 52 -10.75 2.19 6.35
CA ALA A 52 -9.79 2.75 7.30
C ALA A 52 -9.90 2.07 8.69
N GLU A 53 -11.10 1.92 9.22
CA GLU A 53 -11.34 1.26 10.52
C GLU A 53 -11.07 -0.24 10.45
N GLU A 54 -11.35 -0.90 9.31
CA GLU A 54 -10.95 -2.31 9.13
C GLU A 54 -9.44 -2.47 9.27
N LYS A 55 -8.65 -1.59 8.66
CA LYS A 55 -7.19 -1.64 8.71
C LYS A 55 -6.64 -1.33 10.10
N ARG A 56 -7.18 -0.31 10.79
CA ARG A 56 -6.84 -0.01 12.21
C ARG A 56 -7.16 -1.17 13.14
N LYS A 57 -8.31 -1.82 12.93
CA LYS A 57 -8.69 -3.04 13.68
C LYS A 57 -7.75 -4.20 13.37
N ALA A 58 -7.35 -4.38 12.12
CA ALA A 58 -6.41 -5.43 11.72
C ALA A 58 -5.03 -5.25 12.38
N GLU A 59 -4.51 -4.02 12.46
CA GLU A 59 -3.26 -3.72 13.17
C GLU A 59 -3.38 -4.03 14.66
N THR A 60 -4.50 -3.65 15.28
CA THR A 60 -4.77 -3.94 16.70
C THR A 60 -4.76 -5.44 16.96
N LEU A 61 -5.46 -6.22 16.14
CA LEU A 61 -5.50 -7.68 16.24
C LEU A 61 -4.11 -8.30 16.08
N ALA A 62 -3.32 -7.82 15.12
CA ALA A 62 -1.97 -8.35 14.89
C ALA A 62 -1.07 -8.09 16.11
N MET A 63 -1.10 -6.87 16.66
CA MET A 63 -0.32 -6.52 17.85
C MET A 63 -0.79 -7.26 19.11
N ASP A 64 -2.09 -7.53 19.25
CA ASP A 64 -2.61 -8.35 20.35
C ASP A 64 -2.17 -9.82 20.25
N TYR A 65 -2.19 -10.41 19.05
CA TYR A 65 -1.69 -11.78 18.84
C TYR A 65 -0.19 -11.88 19.11
N ARG A 66 0.57 -10.82 18.80
CA ARG A 66 1.99 -10.73 19.20
C ARG A 66 2.15 -10.74 20.71
N ARG A 67 1.45 -9.84 21.42
CA ARG A 67 1.56 -9.69 22.88
C ARG A 67 1.06 -10.90 23.66
N GLY A 68 -0.12 -11.43 23.30
CA GLY A 68 -0.83 -12.44 24.07
C GLY A 68 -0.63 -13.88 23.59
N ALA A 69 -0.18 -14.08 22.34
CA ALA A 69 -0.05 -15.42 21.75
C ALA A 69 1.31 -15.70 21.12
N GLY A 70 2.26 -14.76 21.20
CA GLY A 70 3.63 -14.95 20.72
C GLY A 70 3.75 -15.07 19.20
N VAL A 71 2.71 -14.73 18.43
CA VAL A 71 2.78 -14.75 16.96
C VAL A 71 3.78 -13.70 16.50
N ASP A 72 4.71 -14.07 15.65
CA ASP A 72 5.68 -13.14 15.08
C ASP A 72 5.01 -12.29 13.99
N VAL A 73 5.04 -10.97 14.12
CA VAL A 73 4.30 -10.04 13.24
C VAL A 73 5.26 -9.01 12.68
N ASP A 74 5.42 -9.03 11.35
CA ASP A 74 6.39 -8.22 10.62
C ASP A 74 5.71 -7.35 9.53
N GLY A 75 6.46 -6.42 8.92
CA GLY A 75 6.08 -5.77 7.67
C GLY A 75 6.70 -6.46 6.42
N LEU A 76 6.64 -5.85 5.22
CA LEU A 76 6.87 -6.51 3.90
C LEU A 76 8.23 -7.23 3.75
N VAL A 77 8.25 -8.41 3.07
CA VAL A 77 9.36 -9.33 2.65
C VAL A 77 10.77 -9.07 3.20
N ALA A 78 11.37 -7.88 3.05
CA ALA A 78 12.62 -7.50 3.73
C ALA A 78 12.53 -7.57 5.27
N LEU A 79 11.33 -7.39 5.81
CA LEU A 79 10.98 -7.54 7.22
C LEU A 79 10.67 -9.01 7.59
N MET A 80 10.21 -9.84 6.64
CA MET A 80 10.01 -11.28 6.87
C MET A 80 11.33 -12.06 6.95
N GLU A 81 12.45 -11.47 6.50
CA GLU A 81 13.79 -12.04 6.62
C GLU A 81 14.59 -11.46 7.82
N GLY A 82 14.07 -10.42 8.50
CA GLY A 82 14.72 -9.74 9.63
C GLY A 82 14.04 -9.99 11.00
N ASP A 83 14.59 -9.41 12.07
CA ASP A 83 14.05 -9.50 13.44
C ASP A 83 13.24 -8.24 13.86
N HIS A 84 12.80 -7.45 12.88
CA HIS A 84 12.19 -6.14 13.12
C HIS A 84 10.67 -6.23 13.25
N VAL A 85 10.18 -6.08 14.49
CA VAL A 85 8.75 -6.09 14.82
C VAL A 85 8.17 -4.68 14.82
N GLY A 86 6.97 -4.52 14.27
CA GLY A 86 6.17 -3.28 14.36
C GLY A 86 5.74 -2.72 13.00
N ALA A 87 5.01 -1.61 13.03
CA ALA A 87 4.63 -0.89 11.81
C ALA A 87 5.84 -0.18 11.18
N PHE A 88 5.90 -0.19 9.86
CA PHE A 88 6.88 0.53 9.05
C PHE A 88 6.16 1.25 7.92
N ASN A 89 6.38 2.55 7.82
CA ASN A 89 5.93 3.34 6.69
C ASN A 89 6.79 2.99 5.47
N LEU A 90 6.13 2.59 4.39
CA LEU A 90 6.73 2.30 3.11
C LEU A 90 6.06 3.16 2.04
N GLY A 91 6.85 3.87 1.25
CA GLY A 91 6.34 4.76 0.23
C GLY A 91 7.43 5.63 -0.37
N ASN A 92 7.03 6.40 -1.38
CA ASN A 92 7.90 7.41 -1.95
C ASN A 92 7.73 8.73 -1.19
N PRO A 93 8.76 9.29 -0.55
CA PRO A 93 8.66 10.56 0.15
C PRO A 93 8.64 11.75 -0.81
N GLY A 94 8.92 11.53 -2.10
CA GLY A 94 8.78 12.54 -3.15
C GLY A 94 7.33 12.93 -3.32
N GLU A 95 7.00 14.16 -2.91
CA GLU A 95 5.69 14.75 -3.13
C GLU A 95 5.57 15.27 -4.56
N PHE A 96 4.41 15.06 -5.15
CA PHE A 96 3.99 15.69 -6.39
C PHE A 96 2.48 15.95 -6.30
N THR A 97 2.03 16.98 -6.98
CA THR A 97 0.63 17.34 -7.11
C THR A 97 -0.06 16.42 -8.12
N MET A 98 -1.40 16.35 -8.03
CA MET A 98 -2.20 15.65 -9.06
C MET A 98 -2.01 16.25 -10.46
N LEU A 99 -1.72 17.55 -10.55
CA LEU A 99 -1.42 18.21 -11.81
C LEU A 99 -0.09 17.73 -12.39
N GLU A 100 0.98 17.71 -11.60
CA GLU A 100 2.28 17.19 -12.03
C GLU A 100 2.20 15.72 -12.45
N LEU A 101 1.43 14.89 -11.72
CA LEU A 101 1.17 13.52 -12.14
C LEU A 101 0.44 13.46 -13.49
N ALA A 102 -0.62 14.25 -13.66
CA ALA A 102 -1.39 14.29 -14.90
C ALA A 102 -0.55 14.76 -16.10
N GLU A 103 0.33 15.74 -15.90
CA GLU A 103 1.28 16.21 -16.91
C GLU A 103 2.27 15.11 -17.31
N VAL A 104 2.87 14.41 -16.34
CA VAL A 104 3.80 13.30 -16.63
C VAL A 104 3.10 12.16 -17.36
N VAL A 105 1.85 11.85 -17.00
CA VAL A 105 1.01 10.84 -17.69
C VAL A 105 0.73 11.28 -19.13
N LYS A 106 0.33 12.53 -19.34
CA LYS A 106 0.07 13.11 -20.66
C LYS A 106 1.32 13.03 -21.53
N GLU A 107 2.47 13.48 -21.03
CA GLU A 107 3.76 13.40 -21.74
C GLU A 107 4.14 11.96 -22.12
N THR A 108 3.84 10.99 -21.25
CA THR A 108 4.26 9.59 -21.43
C THR A 108 3.32 8.80 -22.35
N ILE A 109 2.01 9.06 -22.30
CA ILE A 109 0.99 8.24 -22.97
C ILE A 109 0.53 8.91 -24.27
N ASP A 110 0.05 10.14 -24.17
CA ASP A 110 -0.55 10.90 -25.28
C ASP A 110 -0.43 12.41 -25.02
N PRO A 111 0.56 13.09 -25.62
CA PRO A 111 0.77 14.53 -25.47
C PRO A 111 -0.42 15.39 -25.95
N SER A 112 -1.36 14.83 -26.71
CA SER A 112 -2.55 15.54 -27.19
C SER A 112 -3.73 15.50 -26.21
N ALA A 113 -3.68 14.66 -25.18
CA ALA A 113 -4.77 14.52 -24.20
C ALA A 113 -5.07 15.84 -23.46
N MET A 114 -6.35 16.10 -23.20
CA MET A 114 -6.78 17.26 -22.40
C MET A 114 -6.90 16.90 -20.91
N ILE A 115 -6.42 17.80 -20.04
CA ILE A 115 -6.56 17.66 -18.59
C ILE A 115 -7.85 18.40 -18.17
N GLU A 116 -8.78 17.67 -17.56
CA GLU A 116 -10.03 18.20 -17.01
C GLU A 116 -9.95 18.26 -15.48
N PHE A 117 -10.32 19.40 -14.88
CA PHE A 117 -10.34 19.57 -13.43
C PHE A 117 -11.72 19.24 -12.86
N LYS A 118 -11.77 18.33 -11.89
CA LYS A 118 -12.98 17.97 -11.16
C LYS A 118 -12.83 18.33 -9.68
N PRO A 119 -13.92 18.69 -8.99
CA PRO A 119 -13.89 18.94 -7.56
C PRO A 119 -13.40 17.69 -6.81
N ASN A 120 -12.68 17.91 -5.71
CA ASN A 120 -12.16 16.81 -4.90
C ASN A 120 -13.30 16.02 -4.25
N THR A 121 -13.07 14.73 -3.99
CA THR A 121 -14.03 13.93 -3.21
C THR A 121 -13.98 14.40 -1.75
N ALA A 122 -15.14 14.46 -1.08
CA ALA A 122 -15.27 15.05 0.25
C ALA A 122 -14.34 14.45 1.33
N ASP A 123 -13.95 13.18 1.19
CA ASP A 123 -13.13 12.45 2.16
C ASP A 123 -11.72 12.14 1.63
N ASP A 124 -11.25 12.84 0.59
CA ASP A 124 -9.90 12.66 0.04
C ASP A 124 -8.92 13.66 0.66
N PRO A 125 -7.95 13.21 1.47
CA PRO A 125 -7.07 14.13 2.16
C PRO A 125 -6.18 14.87 1.19
N HIS A 126 -6.08 16.17 1.42
CA HIS A 126 -5.39 17.09 0.52
C HIS A 126 -3.87 16.88 0.45
N LYS A 127 -3.26 16.26 1.45
CA LYS A 127 -1.81 16.04 1.54
C LYS A 127 -1.50 14.77 2.32
N ARG A 128 -0.57 13.96 1.80
CA ARG A 128 -0.02 12.77 2.45
C ARG A 128 1.48 12.74 2.21
N LYS A 129 2.25 12.71 3.30
CA LYS A 129 3.70 12.57 3.27
C LYS A 129 4.13 11.67 4.41
N LEU A 130 4.48 10.44 4.07
CA LEU A 130 4.98 9.47 5.04
C LEU A 130 6.44 9.80 5.39
N ASP A 131 6.77 9.76 6.67
CA ASP A 131 8.15 9.65 7.12
C ASP A 131 8.58 8.19 6.97
N ILE A 132 9.60 7.94 6.14
CA ILE A 132 10.16 6.61 5.88
C ILE A 132 11.52 6.40 6.55
N SER A 133 11.95 7.31 7.44
CA SER A 133 13.27 7.25 8.08
C SER A 133 13.50 5.92 8.81
N LYS A 134 12.46 5.41 9.49
CA LYS A 134 12.49 4.11 10.17
C LYS A 134 12.79 2.95 9.21
N ALA A 135 12.17 2.94 8.03
CA ALA A 135 12.40 1.91 7.01
C ALA A 135 13.79 2.04 6.37
N LYS A 136 14.29 3.27 6.18
CA LYS A 136 15.64 3.50 5.68
C LYS A 136 16.71 2.99 6.66
N GLU A 137 16.59 3.38 7.93
CA GLU A 137 17.57 3.08 8.97
C GLU A 137 17.63 1.58 9.29
N LEU A 138 16.48 0.92 9.40
CA LEU A 138 16.40 -0.45 9.89
C LEU A 138 16.36 -1.49 8.77
N LEU A 139 15.83 -1.14 7.60
CA LEU A 139 15.59 -2.12 6.52
C LEU A 139 16.43 -1.82 5.26
N ASN A 140 17.20 -0.73 5.26
CA ASN A 140 17.89 -0.23 4.08
C ASN A 140 16.94 -0.11 2.86
N CYS A 141 15.66 0.21 3.14
CA CYS A 141 14.60 0.23 2.15
C CYS A 141 14.30 1.67 1.75
N GLU A 142 14.52 2.00 0.49
CA GLU A 142 14.13 3.28 -0.09
C GLU A 142 13.73 3.13 -1.58
N PRO A 143 12.84 3.99 -2.08
CA PRO A 143 12.46 4.00 -3.48
C PRO A 143 13.66 4.38 -4.36
N LYS A 144 13.96 3.53 -5.35
CA LYS A 144 15.08 3.73 -6.29
C LYS A 144 14.63 4.22 -7.67
N ILE A 145 13.35 4.02 -7.99
CA ILE A 145 12.77 4.32 -9.29
C ILE A 145 11.90 5.58 -9.15
N SER A 146 12.23 6.62 -9.92
CA SER A 146 11.43 7.85 -9.94
C SER A 146 10.12 7.66 -10.71
N LEU A 147 9.15 8.58 -10.54
CA LEU A 147 7.89 8.55 -11.30
C LEU A 147 8.13 8.58 -12.81
N ARG A 148 9.02 9.47 -13.27
CA ARG A 148 9.37 9.63 -14.71
C ARG A 148 10.07 8.40 -15.28
N GLU A 149 10.74 7.61 -14.45
CA GLU A 149 11.37 6.35 -14.87
C GLU A 149 10.40 5.15 -14.79
N GLY A 150 9.57 5.10 -13.76
CA GLY A 150 8.67 3.98 -13.50
C GLY A 150 7.43 3.97 -14.39
N LEU A 151 6.86 5.15 -14.66
CA LEU A 151 5.63 5.28 -15.43
C LEU A 151 5.75 4.72 -16.86
N PRO A 152 6.80 5.01 -17.65
CA PRO A 152 6.97 4.41 -18.97
C PRO A 152 7.02 2.87 -18.95
N ARG A 153 7.61 2.28 -17.91
CA ARG A 153 7.66 0.81 -17.74
C ARG A 153 6.26 0.23 -17.53
N MET A 154 5.45 0.88 -16.69
CA MET A 154 4.05 0.51 -16.47
C MET A 154 3.23 0.66 -17.76
N VAL A 155 3.38 1.76 -18.48
CA VAL A 155 2.67 2.00 -19.76
C VAL A 155 3.00 0.93 -20.79
N SER A 156 4.28 0.53 -20.88
CA SER A 156 4.71 -0.57 -21.77
C SER A 156 4.03 -1.90 -21.41
N ASP A 157 3.99 -2.27 -20.13
CA ASP A 157 3.31 -3.49 -19.66
C ASP A 157 1.80 -3.45 -19.98
N PHE A 158 1.11 -2.33 -19.72
CA PHE A 158 -0.31 -2.17 -20.06
C PHE A 158 -0.56 -2.27 -21.58
N ARG A 159 0.27 -1.62 -22.40
CA ARG A 159 0.17 -1.71 -23.87
C ARG A 159 0.32 -3.15 -24.34
N ASN A 160 1.31 -3.89 -23.83
CA ASN A 160 1.50 -5.29 -24.17
C ASN A 160 0.31 -6.15 -23.77
N ARG A 161 -0.27 -5.94 -22.58
CA ARG A 161 -1.44 -6.72 -22.14
C ARG A 161 -2.66 -6.48 -23.02
N ILE A 162 -2.94 -5.22 -23.37
CA ILE A 162 -4.08 -4.85 -24.21
C ILE A 162 -3.89 -5.37 -25.66
N LEU A 163 -2.67 -5.27 -26.20
CA LEU A 163 -2.39 -5.68 -27.57
C LEU A 163 -2.26 -7.21 -27.73
N ASN A 164 -1.90 -7.93 -26.67
CA ASN A 164 -1.71 -9.39 -26.67
C ASN A 164 -2.93 -10.16 -26.10
N GLU A 165 -4.12 -9.54 -25.97
CA GLU A 165 -5.34 -10.19 -25.48
C GLU A 165 -5.81 -11.40 -26.33
N ASP A 166 -5.22 -11.65 -27.51
CA ASP A 166 -5.53 -12.80 -28.37
C ASP A 166 -4.75 -14.09 -28.01
N GLU A 167 -3.67 -14.05 -27.23
CA GLU A 167 -2.91 -15.28 -26.87
C GLU A 167 -3.51 -16.06 -25.67
N GLY A 168 -4.52 -15.51 -25.00
CA GLY A 168 -5.13 -16.08 -23.79
C GLY A 168 -6.40 -16.92 -23.99
N LYS A 169 -6.95 -16.99 -25.21
CA LYS A 169 -8.18 -17.77 -25.52
C LYS A 169 -7.90 -19.14 -26.17
N GLY A 170 -6.77 -19.75 -25.83
CA GLY A 170 -6.39 -21.09 -26.29
C GLY A 170 -6.31 -22.09 -25.14
N ASN A 171 -7.32 -22.96 -25.04
CA ASN A 171 -7.34 -24.26 -24.35
C ASN A 171 -6.09 -24.65 -23.53
N ARG A 172 -6.25 -24.73 -22.20
CA ARG A 172 -5.41 -25.60 -21.37
C ARG A 172 -6.19 -26.14 -20.18
N TRP A 173 -7.20 -26.97 -20.47
CA TRP A 173 -7.54 -28.04 -19.54
C TRP A 173 -6.35 -28.99 -19.51
N VAL A 174 -5.54 -28.93 -18.45
CA VAL A 174 -4.57 -29.98 -18.17
C VAL A 174 -5.38 -31.20 -17.72
N GLN A 175 -5.61 -32.14 -18.62
CA GLN A 175 -6.06 -33.48 -18.22
C GLN A 175 -4.93 -34.11 -17.41
N MET A 176 -5.15 -34.29 -16.11
CA MET A 176 -4.37 -35.21 -15.31
C MET A 176 -4.89 -36.62 -15.60
N THR A 177 -4.06 -37.42 -16.27
CA THR A 177 -4.11 -38.89 -16.19
C THR A 177 -2.96 -39.37 -15.33
#